data_AF-A0A535XAA8-F1
#
_entry.id   AF-A0A535XAA8-F1
#
_cell.length_a   1.000
_cell.length_b   1.000
_cell.length_c   1.000
_cell.angle_alpha   90.00
_cell.angle_beta   90.00
_cell.angle_gamma   90.00
#
_symmetry.space_group_name_H-M   'P 1'
#
loop_
_entity.id
_entity.type
_entity.pdbx_description
1 polymer ?
#
loop_
_entity_poly.entity_id
_entity_poly.type
_entity_poly.pdbx_seq_one_letter_code
_entity_poly.pdbx_strand_id
1 'polypeptide(L)'
;MFACSAVRFAGRDGFEGAARYAGAQWTTVLTGTPLLVHGLACLDCEVEEMLPRYDHRIIIGRVRDVSVSPGPFPLVYWQGDYHSFARAAGSNGAV
;
A
#
# COMPACT_ATOMS: atom_id res chain seq x y z
N MET A 1 -2.72 12.58 -0.77
CA MET A 1 -1.57 12.02 -1.54
C MET A 1 -1.74 10.52 -1.83
N PHE A 2 -1.98 9.66 -0.84
CA PHE A 2 -2.13 8.19 -1.04
C PHE A 2 -3.20 7.76 -2.05
N ALA A 3 -4.35 8.43 -2.09
CA ALA A 3 -5.39 8.13 -3.06
C ALA A 3 -4.92 8.29 -4.52
N CYS A 4 -4.02 9.25 -4.81
CA CYS A 4 -3.46 9.43 -6.14
C CYS A 4 -2.56 8.25 -6.55
N SER A 5 -1.73 7.74 -5.63
CA SER A 5 -0.94 6.53 -5.87
C SER A 5 -1.83 5.31 -6.10
N ALA A 6 -2.92 5.16 -5.33
CA ALA A 6 -3.87 4.06 -5.52
C ALA A 6 -4.54 4.09 -6.90
N VAL A 7 -4.99 5.27 -7.36
CA VAL A 7 -5.56 5.47 -8.69
C VAL A 7 -4.54 5.16 -9.80
N ARG A 8 -3.29 5.57 -9.62
CA ARG A 8 -2.20 5.38 -10.58
C ARG A 8 -1.82 3.91 -10.79
N PHE A 9 -1.67 3.16 -9.72
CA PHE A 9 -1.36 1.73 -9.82
C PHE A 9 -2.57 0.86 -10.20
N ALA A 10 -3.80 1.38 -10.03
CA ALA A 10 -5.01 0.78 -10.57
C ALA A 10 -5.18 1.02 -12.09
N GLY A 11 -4.31 1.81 -12.72
CA GLY A 11 -4.37 2.11 -14.16
C GLY A 11 -5.51 3.05 -14.56
N ARG A 12 -6.12 3.76 -13.60
CA ARG A 12 -7.25 4.66 -13.87
C ARG A 12 -6.85 6.01 -14.45
N ASP A 13 -5.56 6.37 -14.39
CA ASP A 13 -5.00 7.64 -14.87
C ASP A 13 -4.19 7.51 -16.17
N GLY A 14 -4.15 6.31 -16.77
CA GLY A 14 -3.47 6.05 -18.06
C GLY A 14 -1.94 5.92 -17.99
N PHE A 15 -1.34 5.95 -16.80
CA PHE A 15 0.11 5.76 -16.66
C PHE A 15 0.50 4.26 -16.68
N GLU A 16 1.57 3.95 -17.41
CA GLU A 16 2.05 2.58 -17.61
C GLU A 16 3.52 2.41 -17.19
N GLY A 17 3.88 1.18 -16.83
CA GLY A 17 5.25 0.80 -16.50
C GLY A 17 5.92 1.73 -15.48
N ALA A 18 7.12 2.20 -15.82
CA ALA A 18 7.92 3.08 -14.96
C ALA A 18 7.25 4.46 -14.73
N ALA A 19 6.37 4.91 -15.62
CA ALA A 19 5.70 6.20 -15.48
C ALA A 19 4.77 6.25 -14.25
N ARG A 20 4.35 5.08 -13.73
CA ARG A 20 3.55 4.97 -12.49
C ARG A 20 4.29 5.45 -11.24
N TYR A 21 5.63 5.46 -11.26
CA TYR A 21 6.44 5.90 -10.13
C TYR A 21 6.66 7.41 -10.10
N ALA A 22 6.32 8.14 -11.17
CA ALA A 22 6.44 9.59 -11.19
C ALA A 22 5.57 10.26 -10.12
N GLY A 23 5.95 11.45 -9.65
CA GLY A 23 5.10 12.29 -8.77
C GLY A 23 4.91 11.81 -7.33
N ALA A 24 5.51 10.68 -6.94
CA ALA A 24 5.60 10.23 -5.56
C ALA A 24 7.06 9.97 -5.19
N GLN A 25 7.37 10.02 -3.89
CA GLN A 25 8.69 9.68 -3.38
C GLN A 25 8.77 8.18 -3.12
N TRP A 26 9.85 7.57 -3.60
CA TRP A 26 10.13 6.15 -3.45
C TRP A 26 11.52 5.96 -2.86
N THR A 27 11.66 4.93 -2.04
CA THR A 27 12.94 4.50 -1.47
C THR A 27 13.14 3.02 -1.77
N THR A 28 14.32 2.49 -1.48
CA THR A 28 14.62 1.05 -1.58
C THR A 28 15.27 0.59 -0.29
N VAL A 29 15.06 -0.67 0.08
CA VAL A 29 15.67 -1.26 1.28
C VAL A 29 16.60 -2.42 0.88
N LEU A 30 16.27 -3.67 1.24
CA LEU A 30 17.18 -4.81 1.12
C LEU A 30 17.12 -5.45 -0.26
N THR A 31 15.92 -5.67 -0.80
CA THR A 31 15.75 -6.38 -2.08
C THR A 31 15.91 -5.48 -3.31
N GLY A 32 16.01 -4.15 -3.10
CA GLY A 32 15.98 -3.16 -4.18
C GLY A 32 14.57 -2.83 -4.70
N THR A 33 13.52 -3.40 -4.09
CA THR A 33 12.13 -3.10 -4.46
C THR A 33 11.74 -1.67 -4.05
N PRO A 34 11.09 -0.87 -4.93
CA PRO A 34 10.63 0.46 -4.59
C PRO A 34 9.54 0.45 -3.53
N LEU A 35 9.77 1.13 -2.41
CA LEU A 35 8.82 1.35 -1.33
C LEU A 35 8.32 2.80 -1.36
N LEU A 36 7.00 2.98 -1.19
CA LEU A 36 6.39 4.30 -1.17
C LEU A 36 6.74 5.03 0.13
N VAL A 37 7.41 6.18 0.03
CA VAL A 37 7.72 7.00 1.19
C VAL A 37 6.42 7.50 1.81
N HIS A 38 6.36 7.50 3.15
CA HIS A 38 5.18 7.81 3.96
C HIS A 38 4.03 6.79 3.87
N GLY A 39 4.18 5.66 3.17
CA GLY A 39 3.23 4.56 3.29
C GLY A 39 3.04 4.16 4.76
N LEU A 40 1.79 3.90 5.17
CA LEU A 40 1.47 3.54 6.56
C LEU A 40 2.32 2.33 7.02
N ALA A 41 2.44 1.33 6.16
CA ALA A 41 3.39 0.25 6.29
C ALA A 41 3.87 -0.18 4.89
N CYS A 42 5.16 -0.49 4.78
CA CYS A 42 5.77 -1.05 3.58
C CYS A 42 6.53 -2.32 3.98
N LEU A 43 6.29 -3.40 3.23
CA LEU A 43 6.92 -4.71 3.45
C LEU A 43 7.87 -4.97 2.28
N ASP A 44 9.14 -5.18 2.61
CA ASP A 44 10.13 -5.66 1.64
C ASP A 44 10.19 -7.19 1.72
N CYS A 45 9.83 -7.87 0.63
CA CYS A 45 9.60 -9.31 0.63
C CYS A 45 10.34 -10.00 -0.52
N GLU A 46 10.85 -11.20 -0.25
CA GLU A 46 11.28 -12.14 -1.29
C GLU A 46 10.17 -13.15 -1.57
N VAL A 47 9.93 -13.50 -2.84
CA VAL A 47 8.93 -14.50 -3.20
C VAL A 47 9.40 -15.88 -2.77
N GLU A 48 8.64 -16.50 -1.87
CA GLU A 48 8.90 -17.85 -1.36
C GLU A 48 8.11 -18.89 -2.16
N GLU A 49 6.86 -18.60 -2.50
CA GLU A 49 6.01 -19.51 -3.27
C GLU A 49 5.00 -18.76 -4.14
N MET A 50 4.65 -19.34 -5.29
CA MET A 50 3.58 -18.84 -6.18
C MET A 50 2.62 -19.97 -6.53
N LEU A 51 1.40 -19.89 -6.01
CA LEU A 51 0.36 -20.88 -6.23
C LEU A 51 -0.61 -20.39 -7.34
N PRO A 52 -0.66 -21.04 -8.51
CA PRO A 52 -1.58 -20.67 -9.57
C PRO A 52 -3.03 -21.04 -9.22
N ARG A 53 -3.98 -20.14 -9.49
CA ARG A 53 -5.42 -20.31 -9.29
C ARG A 53 -6.19 -19.69 -10.44
N TYR A 54 -6.46 -20.47 -11.48
CA TYR A 54 -7.13 -20.02 -12.70
C TYR A 54 -6.47 -18.74 -13.27
N ASP A 55 -7.13 -17.59 -13.11
CA ASP A 55 -6.72 -16.26 -13.56
C ASP A 55 -5.89 -15.46 -12.54
N HIS A 56 -5.76 -15.96 -11.31
CA HIS A 56 -5.01 -15.33 -10.23
C HIS A 56 -3.84 -16.19 -9.76
N ARG A 57 -2.90 -15.56 -9.06
CA ARG A 57 -1.81 -16.24 -8.36
C ARG A 57 -1.79 -15.79 -6.91
N ILE A 58 -1.69 -16.75 -6.00
CA ILE A 58 -1.41 -16.47 -4.59
C ILE A 58 0.10 -16.45 -4.46
N ILE A 59 0.66 -15.31 -4.07
CA ILE A 59 2.10 -15.12 -3.90
C ILE A 59 2.37 -15.07 -2.40
N ILE A 60 3.18 -16.01 -1.91
CA ILE A 60 3.64 -16.05 -0.52
C ILE A 60 5.04 -15.43 -0.50
N GLY A 61 5.18 -14.33 0.22
CA GLY A 61 6.44 -13.59 0.34
C GLY A 61 7.01 -13.68 1.75
N ARG A 62 8.31 -13.95 1.85
CA ARG A 62 9.06 -13.89 3.10
C ARG A 62 9.47 -12.45 3.35
N VAL A 63 9.00 -11.87 4.46
CA VAL A 63 9.35 -10.52 4.88
C VAL A 63 10.84 -10.46 5.24
N ARG A 64 11.58 -9.57 4.58
CA ARG A 64 12.99 -9.29 4.82
C ARG A 64 13.19 -8.01 5.61
N ASP A 65 12.33 -7.01 5.36
CA ASP A 65 12.31 -5.77 6.14
C ASP A 65 10.90 -5.17 6.21
N VAL A 66 10.67 -4.33 7.22
CA VAL A 66 9.41 -3.64 7.45
C VAL A 66 9.69 -2.18 7.78
N SER A 67 9.12 -1.27 6.98
CA SER A 67 9.11 0.16 7.27
C SER A 67 7.71 0.59 7.67
N VAL A 68 7.58 1.19 8.85
CA VAL A 68 6.32 1.75 9.37
C VAL A 68 6.48 3.25 9.53
N SER A 69 5.55 4.02 8.95
CA SER A 69 5.52 5.47 9.14
C SER A 69 4.39 5.84 10.10
N PRO A 70 4.63 6.73 11.08
CA PRO A 70 3.54 7.38 11.80
C PRO A 70 2.79 8.28 10.82
N GLY A 71 1.75 7.72 10.20
CA GLY A 71 0.94 8.35 9.17
C GLY A 71 -0.52 8.51 9.60
N PRO A 72 -1.31 9.27 8.82
CA PRO A 72 -2.74 9.42 9.07
C PRO A 72 -3.48 8.08 8.93
N PHE A 73 -4.78 8.11 9.21
CA PHE A 73 -5.70 6.99 9.04
C PHE A 73 -5.50 6.22 7.72
N PRO A 74 -5.71 4.88 7.72
CA PRO A 74 -5.55 4.08 6.52
C PRO A 74 -6.51 4.51 5.41
N LEU A 75 -6.06 4.35 4.16
CA LEU A 75 -6.92 4.47 2.98
C LEU A 75 -7.80 3.22 2.88
N VAL A 76 -9.10 3.40 2.76
CA VAL A 76 -10.07 2.31 2.61
C VAL A 76 -10.64 2.34 1.21
N TYR A 77 -10.85 1.17 0.63
CA TYR A 77 -11.65 1.02 -0.58
C TYR A 77 -12.91 0.23 -0.25
N TRP A 78 -14.08 0.84 -0.43
CA TRP A 78 -15.37 0.24 -0.10
C TRP A 78 -16.46 0.73 -1.05
N GLN A 79 -17.31 -0.19 -1.49
CA GLN A 79 -18.37 0.06 -2.47
C GLN A 79 -17.93 0.81 -3.73
N GLY A 80 -16.72 0.52 -4.22
CA GLY A 80 -16.22 1.12 -5.46
C GLY A 80 -15.54 2.48 -5.30
N ASP A 81 -15.46 3.03 -4.07
CA ASP A 81 -14.89 4.34 -3.81
C ASP A 81 -13.86 4.33 -2.66
N TYR A 82 -13.05 5.38 -2.61
CA TYR A 82 -12.02 5.59 -1.59
C TYR A 82 -12.57 6.35 -0.39
N HIS A 83 -12.31 5.82 0.80
CA HIS A 83 -12.74 6.39 2.08
C HIS A 83 -11.55 6.58 3.01
N SER A 84 -11.71 7.45 4.01
CA SER A 84 -10.78 7.62 5.12
C SER A 84 -11.43 7.20 6.43
N PHE A 85 -10.67 6.61 7.35
CA PHE A 85 -11.17 6.47 8.72
C PHE A 85 -11.18 7.83 9.43
N ALA A 86 -12.22 8.07 10.23
CA ALA A 86 -12.19 9.05 11.30
C ALA A 86 -12.01 8.31 12.62
N ARG A 87 -11.21 8.85 13.55
CA ARG A 87 -11.22 8.34 14.93
C ARG A 87 -12.63 8.56 15.47
N ALA A 88 -13.26 7.52 16.01
CA ALA A 88 -14.40 7.73 16.87
C ALA A 88 -13.97 8.68 18.00
N ALA A 89 -14.74 9.74 18.23
CA ALA A 89 -14.55 10.58 19.40
C ALA A 89 -14.66 9.65 20.62
N GLY A 90 -13.62 9.60 21.45
CA GLY A 90 -13.67 8.79 22.66
C GLY A 90 -14.81 9.29 23.53
N SER A 91 -15.90 8.52 23.64
CA SER A 91 -16.75 8.63 24.81
C SER A 91 -15.87 8.17 25.97
N ASN A 92 -15.36 9.12 26.74
CA ASN A 92 -14.64 8.84 27.96
C ASN A 92 -15.67 8.21 28.91
N GLY A 93 -15.80 6.89 28.86
CA GLY A 93 -16.57 6.12 29.83
C GLY A 93 -15.82 6.19 31.14
N ALA A 94 -16.25 7.09 32.01
CA ALA A 94 -15.91 7.03 33.43
C ALA A 94 -16.33 5.64 33.95
N VAL A 95 -15.35 4.87 34.40
CA VAL A 95 -15.53 3.78 35.36
C VAL A 95 -14.82 4.18 36.65
#